data_AF-A0A1Q7I8J5-F1
#
_entry.id   AF-A0A1Q7I8J5-F1
#
_cell.length_a   1.000
_cell.length_b   1.000
_cell.length_c   1.000
_cell.angle_alpha   90.00
_cell.angle_beta   90.00
_cell.angle_gamma   90.00
#
_symmetry.space_group_name_H-M   'P 1'
#
loop_
_entity.id
_entity.type
_entity.pdbx_description
1 polymer ?
#
loop_
_entity_poly.entity_id
_entity_poly.type
_entity_poly.pdbx_seq_one_letter_code
_entity_poly.pdbx_strand_id
1 'polypeptide(L)'
;MSLETLLEVLDKLKANNLIPILCIDEFEGLNNRHEFDETFFAGLRAICQRGLGLVTVSKTILFDIVGNDGYTSGFFNIFDTYTLKPFVYKEAEEFVQAKGDQANLTEQERTYLFKYGQQQDQQQWPPLRLQLTGKMLLEDKEADYFRLDDVDYWLDFKERLETRYNAVVH
;
A
#
# COMPACT_ATOMS: atom_id res chain seq x y z
N MET A 1 13.26 -8.53 21.21
CA MET A 1 14.18 -7.39 21.32
C MET A 1 13.54 -6.42 22.30
N SER A 2 14.21 -6.05 23.40
CA SER A 2 13.63 -5.10 24.36
C SER A 2 13.75 -3.66 23.85
N LEU A 3 12.88 -2.78 24.32
CA LEU A 3 12.96 -1.34 24.04
C LEU A 3 14.30 -0.72 24.51
N GLU A 4 14.88 -1.28 25.57
CA GLU A 4 16.22 -0.91 26.06
C GLU A 4 17.31 -1.21 25.02
N THR A 5 17.26 -2.39 24.39
CA THR A 5 18.20 -2.74 23.31
C THR A 5 18.05 -1.78 22.13
N LEU A 6 16.82 -1.40 21.79
CA LEU A 6 16.54 -0.45 20.71
C LEU A 6 17.11 0.94 21.02
N LEU A 7 17.00 1.39 22.27
CA LEU A 7 17.59 2.65 22.74
C LEU A 7 19.13 2.64 22.64
N GLU A 8 19.79 1.56 23.06
CA GLU A 8 21.24 1.46 22.95
C GLU A 8 21.72 1.50 21.50
N VAL A 9 21.01 0.83 20.60
CA VAL A 9 21.29 0.86 19.16
C VAL A 9 21.07 2.27 18.60
N LEU A 10 19.98 2.94 19.00
CA LEU A 10 19.70 4.33 18.61
C LEU A 10 20.85 5.26 19.01
N ASP A 11 21.32 5.19 20.25
CA ASP A 11 22.39 6.06 20.75
C ASP A 11 23.71 5.81 19.99
N LYS A 12 24.03 4.55 19.67
CA LYS A 12 25.19 4.21 18.83
C LYS A 12 25.07 4.74 17.41
N LEU A 13 23.91 4.63 16.78
CA LEU A 13 23.69 5.12 15.41
C LEU A 13 23.78 6.65 15.36
N LYS A 14 23.16 7.33 16.33
CA LYS A 14 23.24 8.79 16.45
C LYS A 14 24.65 9.29 16.70
N ALA A 15 25.45 8.58 17.51
CA ALA A 15 26.86 8.92 17.72
C ALA A 15 27.69 8.86 16.42
N ASN A 16 27.22 8.13 15.41
CA ASN A 16 27.81 8.06 14.07
C ASN A 16 27.11 8.97 13.04
N ASN A 17 26.32 9.96 13.49
CA ASN A 17 25.51 10.85 12.65
C ASN A 17 24.53 10.12 11.72
N LEU A 18 24.05 8.93 12.10
CA LEU A 18 23.02 8.19 11.37
C LEU A 18 21.64 8.46 11.99
N ILE A 19 20.62 8.59 11.13
CA ILE A 19 19.23 8.72 11.53
C ILE A 19 18.55 7.36 11.33
N PRO A 20 18.27 6.59 12.40
CA PRO A 20 17.57 5.33 12.25
C PRO A 20 16.10 5.56 11.93
N ILE A 21 15.57 4.75 11.02
CA ILE A 21 14.16 4.70 10.67
C ILE A 21 13.68 3.27 10.90
N LEU A 22 12.66 3.11 11.73
CA LEU A 22 11.94 1.86 11.91
C LEU A 22 10.69 1.88 11.03
N CYS A 23 10.61 0.93 10.10
CA CYS A 23 9.43 0.73 9.25
C CYS A 23 8.68 -0.51 9.73
N ILE A 24 7.38 -0.36 9.99
CA ILE A 24 6.50 -1.46 10.38
C ILE A 24 5.35 -1.52 9.40
N ASP A 25 5.29 -2.61 8.65
CA ASP A 25 4.15 -2.93 7.80
C ASP A 25 3.09 -3.70 8.61
N GLU A 26 1.83 -3.63 8.17
CA GLU A 26 0.68 -4.28 8.81
C GLU A 26 0.60 -4.00 10.33
N PHE A 27 0.72 -2.73 10.72
CA PHE A 27 0.80 -2.30 12.12
C PHE A 27 -0.42 -2.73 12.97
N GLU A 28 -1.58 -2.95 12.34
CA GLU A 28 -2.77 -3.51 12.97
C GLU A 28 -2.55 -4.89 13.60
N GLY A 29 -1.56 -5.65 13.12
CA GLY A 29 -1.17 -6.95 13.67
C GLY A 29 -0.67 -6.90 15.11
N LEU A 30 -0.39 -5.71 15.65
CA LEU A 30 0.06 -5.50 17.02
C LEU A 30 -1.10 -5.48 18.04
N ASN A 31 -2.35 -5.18 17.61
CA ASN A 31 -3.50 -4.91 18.50
C ASN A 31 -3.97 -6.13 19.35
N ASN A 32 -3.45 -7.33 19.09
CA ASN A 32 -3.93 -8.57 19.72
C ASN A 32 -2.85 -9.36 20.47
N ARG A 33 -1.73 -8.73 20.80
CA ARG A 33 -0.62 -9.39 21.52
C ARG A 33 -0.37 -8.69 22.84
N HIS A 34 -0.37 -9.47 23.93
CA HIS A 34 -0.10 -8.98 25.27
C HIS A 34 1.29 -8.31 25.44
N GLU A 35 2.20 -8.57 24.50
CA GLU A 35 3.55 -7.99 24.46
C GLU A 35 3.57 -6.54 23.97
N PHE A 36 2.52 -6.09 23.28
CA PHE A 36 2.37 -4.74 22.71
C PHE A 36 1.27 -3.99 23.43
N ASP A 37 1.48 -3.78 24.73
CA ASP A 37 0.57 -3.06 25.60
C ASP A 37 0.82 -1.54 25.58
N GLU A 38 0.04 -0.79 26.36
CA GLU A 38 0.18 0.67 26.50
C GLU A 38 1.60 1.07 26.95
N THR A 39 2.24 0.26 27.81
CA THR A 39 3.61 0.49 28.29
C THR A 39 4.61 0.42 27.14
N PHE A 40 4.47 -0.58 26.26
CA PHE A 40 5.28 -0.71 25.07
C PHE A 40 5.14 0.51 24.15
N PHE A 41 3.92 0.95 23.85
CA PHE A 41 3.69 2.10 22.97
C PHE A 41 4.19 3.42 23.59
N ALA A 42 4.01 3.62 24.89
CA ALA A 42 4.57 4.76 25.60
C ALA A 42 6.11 4.78 25.52
N GLY A 43 6.74 3.62 25.70
CA GLY A 43 8.19 3.47 25.54
C GLY A 43 8.64 3.76 24.11
N LEU A 44 7.99 3.18 23.10
CA LEU A 44 8.30 3.43 21.69
C LEU A 44 8.16 4.92 21.34
N ARG A 45 7.14 5.61 21.84
CA ARG A 45 6.98 7.07 21.69
C ARG A 45 8.18 7.83 22.26
N ALA A 46 8.64 7.47 23.46
CA ALA A 46 9.80 8.11 24.07
C ALA A 46 11.07 7.90 23.23
N ILE A 47 11.23 6.73 22.60
CA ILE A 47 12.34 6.45 21.68
C ILE A 47 12.26 7.33 20.42
N CYS A 48 11.07 7.48 19.84
CA CYS A 48 10.86 8.37 18.69
C CYS A 48 11.25 9.82 19.01
N GLN A 49 10.87 10.33 20.19
CA GLN A 49 11.26 11.66 20.66
C GLN A 49 12.78 11.82 20.82
N ARG A 50 13.52 10.72 21.04
CA ARG A 50 14.99 10.71 21.09
C ARG A 50 15.65 10.65 19.71
N GLY A 51 14.88 10.59 18.62
CA GLY A 51 15.39 10.70 17.24
C GLY A 51 15.28 9.42 16.41
N LEU A 52 14.46 8.45 16.82
CA LEU A 52 14.04 7.36 15.94
C LEU A 52 12.93 7.86 15.01
N GLY A 53 13.14 7.77 13.70
CA GLY A 53 12.04 7.92 12.74
C GLY A 53 11.18 6.67 12.75
N LEU A 54 9.86 6.81 12.79
CA LEU A 54 8.93 5.68 12.79
C LEU A 54 7.94 5.85 11.65
N VAL A 55 7.90 4.85 10.76
CA VAL A 55 6.97 4.78 9.63
C VAL A 55 6.13 3.53 9.80
N THR A 56 4.82 3.71 9.88
CA THR A 56 3.87 2.60 10.03
C THR A 56 2.94 2.56 8.82
N VAL A 57 2.60 1.35 8.37
CA VAL A 57 1.59 1.11 7.33
C VAL A 57 0.51 0.23 7.93
N SER A 58 -0.74 0.59 7.68
CA SER A 58 -1.89 -0.14 8.23
C SER A 58 -3.14 0.09 7.38
N LYS A 59 -4.02 -0.92 7.32
CA LYS A 59 -5.37 -0.79 6.75
C LYS A 59 -6.37 -0.21 7.75
N THR A 60 -6.09 -0.32 9.04
CA THR A 60 -6.90 0.21 10.13
C THR A 60 -6.34 1.55 10.60
N ILE A 61 -7.19 2.50 10.95
CA ILE A 61 -6.73 3.79 11.48
C ILE A 61 -5.97 3.58 12.80
N LEU A 62 -4.86 4.29 12.98
CA LEU A 62 -3.95 4.07 14.11
C LEU A 62 -4.63 4.26 15.48
N PHE A 63 -5.63 5.13 15.54
CA PHE A 63 -6.46 5.35 16.73
C PHE A 63 -7.16 4.07 17.21
N ASP A 64 -7.69 3.27 16.28
CA ASP A 64 -8.40 2.02 16.61
C ASP A 64 -7.44 0.89 17.02
N ILE A 65 -6.15 1.03 16.67
CA ILE A 65 -5.10 0.04 16.98
C ILE A 65 -4.53 0.28 18.37
N VAL A 66 -4.28 1.53 18.74
CA VAL A 66 -3.58 1.87 19.99
C VAL A 66 -4.53 2.30 21.11
N GLY A 67 -5.77 2.62 20.77
CA GLY A 67 -6.78 3.04 21.72
C GLY A 67 -6.59 4.47 22.25
N ASN A 68 -7.50 4.88 23.13
CA ASN A 68 -7.42 6.15 23.85
C ASN A 68 -7.26 5.85 25.35
N ASP A 69 -6.08 6.12 25.88
CA ASP A 69 -5.75 5.95 27.29
C ASP A 69 -6.40 7.05 28.16
N GLY A 70 -7.06 8.06 27.58
CA GLY A 70 -7.94 9.02 28.26
C GLY A 70 -7.24 10.01 29.22
N TYR A 71 -5.99 9.74 29.58
CA TYR A 71 -5.21 10.48 30.58
C TYR A 71 -3.95 11.13 30.01
N THR A 72 -3.43 10.70 28.84
CA THR A 72 -2.23 11.29 28.22
C THR A 72 -2.39 11.52 26.71
N SER A 73 -1.44 12.25 26.11
CA SER A 73 -1.38 12.38 24.64
C SER A 73 -1.01 11.04 24.03
N GLY A 74 -2.02 10.29 23.56
CA GLY A 74 -1.85 8.95 23.01
C GLY A 74 -0.79 8.82 21.91
N PHE A 75 -0.29 7.59 21.71
CA PHE A 75 0.78 7.24 20.77
C PHE A 75 0.57 7.80 19.35
N PHE A 76 -0.67 7.79 18.87
CA PHE A 76 -1.05 8.30 17.55
C PHE A 76 -0.70 9.79 17.33
N ASN A 77 -0.55 10.59 18.39
CA ASN A 77 -0.28 12.03 18.28
C ASN A 77 1.15 12.37 17.80
N ILE A 78 2.07 11.42 17.70
CA ILE A 78 3.41 11.68 17.12
C ILE A 78 3.48 11.44 15.61
N PHE A 79 2.38 11.02 15.00
CA PHE A 79 2.36 10.64 13.58
C PHE A 79 1.69 11.71 12.73
N ASP A 80 2.36 12.07 11.65
CA ASP A 80 1.69 12.63 10.49
C ASP A 80 1.03 11.47 9.71
N THR A 81 -0.30 11.46 9.65
CA THR A 81 -1.04 10.40 8.97
C THR A 81 -1.25 10.78 7.51
N TYR A 82 -0.87 9.87 6.61
CA TYR A 82 -1.13 10.01 5.18
C TYR A 82 -1.97 8.83 4.68
N THR A 83 -3.17 9.13 4.19
CA THR A 83 -4.06 8.11 3.61
C THR A 83 -3.73 7.90 2.14
N LEU A 84 -3.20 6.72 1.80
CA LEU A 84 -3.07 6.30 0.41
C LEU A 84 -4.46 6.08 -0.19
N LYS A 85 -4.69 6.66 -1.36
CA LYS A 85 -5.95 6.55 -2.11
C LYS A 85 -5.68 5.89 -3.46
N PRO A 86 -6.72 5.34 -4.12
CA PRO A 86 -6.64 5.00 -5.53
C PRO A 86 -6.13 6.17 -6.37
N PHE A 87 -5.47 5.87 -7.49
CA PHE A 87 -4.99 6.91 -8.38
C PHE A 87 -6.15 7.74 -8.92
N VAL A 88 -5.93 9.05 -9.01
CA VAL A 88 -6.79 9.93 -9.80
C VAL A 88 -6.48 9.79 -11.29
N TYR A 89 -7.35 10.31 -12.15
CA TYR A 89 -7.22 10.19 -13.62
C TYR A 89 -5.80 10.44 -14.12
N LYS A 90 -5.18 11.57 -13.71
CA LYS A 90 -3.85 11.96 -14.20
C LYS A 90 -2.75 11.00 -13.73
N GLU A 91 -2.79 10.59 -12.46
CA GLU A 91 -1.83 9.62 -11.91
C GLU A 91 -1.97 8.25 -12.58
N ALA A 92 -3.21 7.83 -12.87
CA ALA A 92 -3.50 6.60 -13.59
C ALA A 92 -3.01 6.67 -15.05
N GLU A 93 -3.17 7.82 -15.70
CA GLU A 93 -2.70 8.04 -17.07
C GLU A 93 -1.17 7.99 -17.13
N GLU A 94 -0.49 8.68 -16.20
CA GLU A 94 0.97 8.64 -16.05
C GLU A 94 1.47 7.22 -15.75
N PHE A 95 0.77 6.48 -14.88
CA PHE A 95 1.08 5.09 -14.57
C PHE A 95 0.96 4.20 -15.81
N VAL A 96 -0.16 4.31 -16.55
CA VAL A 96 -0.42 3.51 -17.76
C VAL A 96 0.61 3.83 -18.85
N GLN A 97 0.99 5.09 -19.01
CA GLN A 97 2.03 5.46 -19.97
C GLN A 97 3.39 4.86 -19.58
N ALA A 98 3.84 5.10 -18.35
CA ALA A 98 5.14 4.62 -17.89
C ALA A 98 5.25 3.09 -17.92
N LYS A 99 4.19 2.38 -17.49
CA LYS A 99 4.16 0.91 -17.52
C LYS A 99 3.91 0.34 -18.91
N GLY A 100 3.11 1.02 -19.71
CA GLY A 100 2.89 0.67 -21.11
C GLY A 100 4.18 0.75 -21.93
N ASP A 101 4.99 1.80 -21.72
CA ASP A 101 6.30 1.93 -22.35
C ASP A 101 7.24 0.78 -21.94
N GLN A 102 7.34 0.49 -20.64
CA GLN A 102 8.18 -0.60 -20.12
C GLN A 102 7.80 -1.97 -20.69
N ALA A 103 6.51 -2.18 -20.95
CA ALA A 103 5.97 -3.43 -21.45
C ALA A 103 5.77 -3.46 -22.98
N ASN A 104 6.22 -2.43 -23.71
CA ASN A 104 6.02 -2.26 -25.16
C ASN A 104 4.54 -2.42 -25.58
N LEU A 105 3.63 -1.87 -24.78
CA LEU A 105 2.21 -1.82 -25.12
C LEU A 105 1.96 -0.74 -26.18
N THR A 106 1.14 -1.06 -27.17
CA THR A 106 0.57 -0.15 -28.15
C THR A 106 -0.39 0.86 -27.48
N GLU A 107 -0.71 1.94 -28.17
CA GLU A 107 -1.66 2.95 -27.67
C GLU A 107 -3.06 2.35 -27.41
N GLN A 108 -3.50 1.41 -28.26
CA GLN A 108 -4.78 0.73 -28.08
C GLN A 108 -4.76 -0.16 -26.83
N GLU A 109 -3.68 -0.93 -26.62
CA GLU A 109 -3.49 -1.74 -25.41
C GLU A 109 -3.48 -0.87 -24.14
N ARG A 110 -2.81 0.30 -24.17
CA ARG A 110 -2.82 1.27 -23.05
C ARG A 110 -4.21 1.82 -22.79
N THR A 111 -4.98 2.10 -23.83
CA THR A 111 -6.37 2.57 -23.71
C THR A 111 -7.22 1.53 -22.99
N TYR A 112 -7.06 0.24 -23.32
CA TYR A 112 -7.77 -0.82 -22.63
C TYR A 112 -7.28 -1.06 -21.20
N LEU A 113 -5.95 -1.01 -20.97
CA LEU A 113 -5.38 -1.06 -19.63
C LEU A 113 -6.00 0.03 -18.73
N PHE A 114 -6.07 1.26 -19.24
CA PHE A 114 -6.66 2.39 -18.53
C PHE A 114 -8.16 2.20 -18.27
N LYS A 115 -8.91 1.72 -19.28
CA LYS A 115 -10.35 1.49 -19.19
C LYS A 115 -10.71 0.37 -18.19
N TYR A 116 -10.07 -0.79 -18.29
CA TYR A 116 -10.38 -1.95 -17.44
C TYR A 116 -9.74 -1.87 -16.05
N GLY A 117 -8.64 -1.12 -15.92
CA GLY A 117 -8.04 -0.79 -14.63
C GLY A 117 -8.88 0.16 -13.77
N GLN A 118 -9.88 0.83 -14.35
CA GLN A 118 -10.84 1.64 -13.61
C GLN A 118 -11.81 0.74 -12.83
N GLN A 119 -12.11 1.10 -11.58
CA GLN A 119 -13.15 0.42 -10.82
C GLN A 119 -14.53 0.85 -11.33
N GLN A 120 -15.46 -0.11 -11.46
CA GLN A 120 -16.82 0.22 -11.87
C GLN A 120 -17.44 1.18 -10.85
N ASP A 121 -18.10 2.23 -11.34
CA ASP A 121 -18.88 3.22 -10.57
C ASP A 121 -18.11 4.29 -9.79
N GLN A 122 -16.77 4.25 -9.80
CA GLN A 122 -15.94 5.29 -9.20
C GLN A 122 -14.88 5.70 -10.22
N GLN A 123 -14.73 7.00 -10.49
CA GLN A 123 -13.65 7.53 -11.35
C GLN A 123 -12.29 7.41 -10.63
N GLN A 124 -11.91 6.18 -10.31
CA GLN A 124 -10.78 5.80 -9.48
C GLN A 124 -10.09 4.60 -10.09
N TRP A 125 -8.77 4.59 -9.98
CA TRP A 125 -7.93 3.51 -10.48
C TRP A 125 -7.13 2.91 -9.32
N PRO A 126 -7.66 1.86 -8.68
CA PRO A 126 -6.92 1.13 -7.66
C PRO A 126 -5.61 0.60 -8.26
N PRO A 127 -4.43 0.88 -7.67
CA PRO A 127 -3.14 0.44 -8.21
C PRO A 127 -3.08 -1.07 -8.46
N LEU A 128 -3.65 -1.87 -7.55
CA LEU A 128 -3.75 -3.33 -7.70
C LEU A 128 -4.56 -3.73 -8.95
N ARG A 129 -5.67 -3.05 -9.23
CA ARG A 129 -6.53 -3.35 -10.37
C ARG A 129 -5.83 -3.04 -11.69
N LEU A 130 -5.13 -1.90 -11.77
CA LEU A 130 -4.27 -1.55 -12.90
C LEU A 130 -3.17 -2.60 -13.12
N GLN A 131 -2.49 -3.02 -12.04
CA GLN A 131 -1.46 -4.05 -12.12
C GLN A 131 -2.01 -5.39 -12.62
N LEU A 132 -3.15 -5.84 -12.11
CA LEU A 132 -3.80 -7.09 -12.55
C LEU A 132 -4.23 -7.01 -14.02
N THR A 133 -4.83 -5.90 -14.42
CA THR A 133 -5.23 -5.66 -15.83
C THR A 133 -4.02 -5.75 -16.74
N GLY A 134 -2.91 -5.06 -16.41
CA GLY A 134 -1.69 -5.10 -17.21
C GLY A 134 -1.07 -6.49 -17.28
N LYS A 135 -1.04 -7.20 -16.15
CA LYS A 135 -0.55 -8.58 -16.10
C LYS A 135 -1.37 -9.51 -16.99
N MET A 136 -2.70 -9.46 -16.89
CA MET A 136 -3.59 -10.28 -17.70
C MET A 136 -3.45 -9.99 -19.19
N LEU A 137 -3.32 -8.72 -19.58
CA LEU A 137 -3.10 -8.34 -20.98
C LEU A 137 -1.80 -8.94 -21.54
N LEU A 138 -0.72 -8.92 -20.74
CA LEU A 138 0.55 -9.52 -21.13
C LEU A 138 0.48 -11.04 -21.22
N GLU A 139 -0.14 -11.69 -20.22
CA GLU A 139 -0.38 -13.15 -20.22
C GLU A 139 -1.16 -13.60 -21.48
N ASP A 140 -2.26 -12.90 -21.81
CA ASP A 140 -3.09 -13.25 -22.97
C ASP A 140 -2.36 -13.00 -24.31
N LYS A 141 -1.47 -12.00 -24.35
CA LYS A 141 -0.63 -11.69 -25.52
C LYS A 141 0.44 -12.74 -25.76
N GLU A 142 1.10 -13.21 -24.69
CA GLU A 142 2.09 -14.29 -24.76
C GLU A 142 1.45 -15.63 -25.16
N ALA A 143 0.19 -15.85 -24.78
CA ALA A 143 -0.57 -17.06 -25.09
C ALA A 143 -1.26 -17.06 -26.48
N ASP A 144 -1.08 -16.00 -27.29
CA ASP A 144 -1.76 -15.78 -28.58
C ASP A 144 -3.31 -15.83 -28.51
N TYR A 145 -3.85 -15.59 -27.31
CA TYR A 145 -5.29 -15.49 -27.03
C TYR A 145 -5.80 -14.05 -27.17
N PHE A 146 -4.91 -13.08 -27.26
CA PHE A 146 -5.23 -11.66 -27.34
C PHE A 146 -5.96 -11.28 -28.62
N ARG A 147 -7.15 -10.66 -28.49
CA ARG A 147 -7.99 -10.20 -29.61
C ARG A 147 -8.51 -8.78 -29.35
N LEU A 148 -7.79 -7.78 -29.87
CA LEU A 148 -8.09 -6.36 -29.65
C LEU A 148 -9.49 -5.93 -30.11
N ASP A 149 -9.94 -6.44 -31.25
CA ASP A 149 -11.18 -6.03 -31.90
C ASP A 149 -12.37 -6.95 -31.59
N ASP A 150 -12.17 -7.92 -30.70
CA ASP A 150 -13.18 -8.92 -30.35
C ASP A 150 -13.93 -8.50 -29.07
N VAL A 151 -15.24 -8.27 -29.22
CA VAL A 151 -16.11 -7.88 -28.11
C VAL A 151 -16.24 -9.00 -27.08
N ASP A 152 -16.28 -10.26 -27.53
CA ASP A 152 -16.46 -11.43 -26.67
C ASP A 152 -15.20 -11.66 -25.81
N TYR A 153 -14.01 -11.43 -26.39
CA TYR A 153 -12.76 -11.42 -25.63
C TYR A 153 -12.79 -10.42 -24.48
N TRP A 154 -13.26 -9.20 -24.73
CA TRP A 154 -13.29 -8.15 -23.70
C TRP A 154 -14.37 -8.35 -22.64
N LEU A 155 -15.46 -9.05 -22.98
CA LEU A 155 -16.47 -9.48 -22.02
C LEU A 155 -15.90 -10.55 -21.08
N ASP A 156 -15.26 -11.59 -21.63
CA ASP A 156 -14.57 -12.64 -20.87
C ASP A 156 -13.42 -12.06 -20.02
N PHE A 157 -12.59 -11.21 -20.59
CA PHE A 157 -11.49 -10.54 -19.90
C PHE A 157 -11.98 -9.79 -18.67
N LYS A 158 -13.10 -9.07 -18.81
CA LYS A 158 -13.69 -8.32 -17.70
C LYS A 158 -14.17 -9.28 -16.60
N GLU A 159 -14.87 -10.35 -16.93
CA GLU A 159 -15.35 -11.33 -15.95
C GLU A 159 -14.19 -12.00 -15.20
N ARG A 160 -13.12 -12.39 -15.92
CA ARG A 160 -11.89 -12.90 -15.32
C ARG A 160 -11.22 -11.87 -14.40
N LEU A 161 -11.18 -10.60 -14.81
CA LEU A 161 -10.58 -9.52 -14.03
C LEU A 161 -11.36 -9.31 -12.73
N GLU A 162 -12.69 -9.23 -12.77
CA GLU A 162 -13.49 -9.08 -11.54
C GLU A 162 -13.30 -10.28 -10.61
N THR A 163 -13.32 -11.50 -11.16
CA THR A 163 -13.08 -12.72 -10.38
C THR A 163 -11.72 -12.67 -9.67
N ARG A 164 -10.64 -12.33 -10.40
CA ARG A 164 -9.29 -12.24 -9.83
C ARG A 164 -9.15 -11.09 -8.85
N TYR A 165 -9.74 -9.93 -9.13
CA TYR A 165 -9.66 -8.75 -8.27
C TYR A 165 -10.36 -8.99 -6.93
N ASN A 166 -11.58 -9.53 -6.96
CA ASN A 166 -12.36 -9.82 -5.76
C ASN A 166 -11.69 -10.90 -4.90
N ALA A 167 -10.97 -11.85 -5.48
CA ALA A 167 -10.22 -12.87 -4.74
C ALA A 167 -8.98 -12.34 -3.99
N VAL A 168 -8.53 -11.12 -4.29
CA VAL A 168 -7.35 -10.50 -3.66
C VAL A 168 -7.74 -9.36 -2.72
N VAL A 169 -8.84 -8.67 -3.01
CA VAL A 169 -9.32 -7.54 -2.22
C VAL A 169 -10.15 -7.99 -1.00
N HIS A 170 -10.72 -9.20 -1.04
CA HIS A 170 -11.47 -9.83 0.06
C HIS A 170 -10.72 -11.02 0.63
#